data_AF-A0A955U701-F1
#
_entry.id   AF-A0A955U701-F1
#
_cell.length_a   1.000
_cell.length_b   1.000
_cell.length_c   1.000
_cell.angle_alpha   90.00
_cell.angle_beta   90.00
_cell.angle_gamma   90.00
#
_symmetry.space_group_name_H-M   'P 1'
#
loop_
_entity.id
_entity.type
_entity.pdbx_description
1 polymer ?
#
loop_
_entity_poly.entity_id
_entity_poly.type
_entity_poly.pdbx_seq_one_letter_code
_entity_poly.pdbx_strand_id
1 'polypeptide(L)'
;MTPAERQALLPLLADLSSACEELVSTGLSAASKATVARLDAAFREAGRHRIGRLAASLRYANEEIGRYVAHSPDFSARRLTLFVHRSWMVAQGLERAVRTGDEALWQRLWFTPTAPVPMPSITVAVLGVAARGSASSGSFEFRLRQLGGEHDGRALLWSFVFARKDAGLPLEAWLHLPQPQKFEPKVLLGGGAVTFTQVAVADGGRLLLGPKATVTVDPKTADLTRFVGFDRAAAADRVRAWEISPLDLEVELSEELWLRDYAVGEPFDRDGVRVVPLTMDDLPLEVRLPAGEDGTRLGKRLAELRKRKVVPPLFGVMHYEMCRPVFAPLTTFDGQPDFLTIASTTIDKKKLLALLSL
;
A
#
# COMPACT_ATOMS: atom_id res chain seq x y z
N MET A 1 -10.66 26.40 -4.19
CA MET A 1 -9.59 27.35 -4.55
C MET A 1 -10.12 28.27 -5.62
N THR A 2 -10.10 29.58 -5.38
CA THR A 2 -10.52 30.61 -6.32
C THR A 2 -9.50 30.77 -7.46
N PRO A 3 -9.89 31.34 -8.61
CA PRO A 3 -8.94 31.61 -9.69
C PRO A 3 -7.71 32.44 -9.27
N ALA A 4 -7.91 33.42 -8.38
CA ALA A 4 -6.82 34.26 -7.85
C ALA A 4 -5.83 33.45 -7.00
N GLU A 5 -6.33 32.57 -6.13
CA GLU A 5 -5.49 31.64 -5.35
C GLU A 5 -4.69 30.71 -6.26
N ARG A 6 -5.29 30.23 -7.36
CA ARG A 6 -4.59 29.39 -8.34
C ARG A 6 -3.48 30.15 -9.07
N GLN A 7 -3.74 31.39 -9.46
CA GLN A 7 -2.74 32.24 -10.12
C GLN A 7 -1.52 32.48 -9.22
N ALA A 8 -1.73 32.60 -7.91
CA ALA A 8 -0.67 32.77 -6.93
C ALA A 8 0.26 31.53 -6.81
N LEU A 9 -0.15 30.36 -7.31
CA LEU A 9 0.67 29.14 -7.30
C LEU A 9 1.68 29.08 -8.45
N LEU A 10 1.50 29.87 -9.52
CA LEU A 10 2.34 29.77 -10.72
C LEU A 10 3.86 29.88 -10.44
N PRO A 11 4.34 30.81 -9.59
CA PRO A 11 5.77 30.88 -9.28
C PRO A 11 6.29 29.59 -8.62
N LEU A 12 5.56 29.04 -7.65
CA LEU A 12 5.92 27.79 -6.99
C LEU A 12 5.99 26.60 -7.96
N LEU A 13 4.99 26.49 -8.86
CA LEU A 13 4.93 25.41 -9.83
C LEU A 13 6.08 25.48 -10.85
N ALA A 14 6.42 26.69 -11.30
CA ALA A 14 7.55 26.93 -12.20
C ALA A 14 8.89 26.61 -11.53
N ASP A 15 9.11 27.13 -10.30
CA ASP A 15 10.34 26.89 -9.54
C ASP A 15 10.57 25.41 -9.25
N LEU A 16 9.50 24.67 -8.97
CA LEU A 16 9.57 23.24 -8.72
C LEU A 16 9.86 22.43 -9.98
N SER A 17 9.22 22.79 -11.10
CA SER A 17 9.47 22.15 -12.38
C SER A 17 10.93 22.32 -12.79
N SER A 18 11.46 23.54 -12.67
CA SER A 18 12.86 23.85 -12.91
C SER A 18 13.80 23.05 -11.98
N ALA A 19 13.47 22.93 -10.69
CA ALA A 19 14.26 22.11 -9.76
C ALA A 19 14.30 20.62 -10.15
N CYS A 20 13.18 20.08 -10.63
CA CYS A 20 13.11 18.70 -11.10
C CYS A 20 13.93 18.50 -12.39
N GLU A 21 13.85 19.44 -13.33
CA GLU A 21 14.63 19.43 -14.58
C GLU A 21 16.14 19.55 -14.31
N GLU A 22 16.53 20.44 -13.38
CA GLU A 22 17.91 20.58 -12.92
C GLU A 22 18.41 19.25 -12.36
N LEU A 23 17.68 18.63 -11.42
CA LEU A 23 18.05 17.34 -10.83
C LEU A 23 18.20 16.22 -11.87
N VAL A 24 17.33 16.18 -12.88
CA VAL A 24 17.39 15.18 -13.96
C VAL A 24 18.57 15.45 -14.89
N SER A 25 18.80 16.71 -15.27
CA SER A 25 19.86 17.10 -16.21
C SER A 25 21.27 16.96 -15.62
N THR A 26 21.46 17.34 -14.36
CA THR A 26 22.75 17.22 -13.67
C THR A 26 22.97 15.83 -13.07
N GLY A 27 21.89 15.04 -12.94
CA GLY A 27 21.90 13.79 -12.23
C GLY A 27 22.20 13.93 -10.73
N LEU A 28 22.51 12.80 -10.09
CA LEU A 28 22.73 12.69 -8.65
C LEU A 28 24.00 13.41 -8.15
N SER A 29 24.87 13.92 -9.02
CA SER A 29 25.99 14.77 -8.61
C SER A 29 25.54 16.11 -8.03
N ALA A 30 24.32 16.57 -8.32
CA ALA A 30 23.72 17.74 -7.69
C ALA A 30 22.92 17.40 -6.41
N ALA A 31 22.79 16.12 -6.05
CA ALA A 31 22.09 15.71 -4.84
C ALA A 31 22.90 16.15 -3.60
N SER A 32 22.35 17.08 -2.84
CA SER A 32 23.00 17.65 -1.66
C SER A 32 21.99 17.87 -0.53
N LYS A 33 22.49 18.19 0.66
CA LYS A 33 21.63 18.64 1.77
C LYS A 33 20.83 19.91 1.41
N ALA A 34 21.38 20.77 0.55
CA ALA A 34 20.66 21.96 0.07
C ALA A 34 19.49 21.58 -0.85
N THR A 35 19.69 20.61 -1.74
CA THR A 35 18.63 20.04 -2.60
C THR A 35 17.50 19.46 -1.76
N VAL A 36 17.84 18.70 -0.71
CA VAL A 36 16.87 18.15 0.26
C VAL A 36 16.07 19.27 0.93
N ALA A 37 16.73 20.32 1.41
CA ALA A 37 16.06 21.44 2.08
C ALA A 37 15.13 22.21 1.13
N ARG A 38 15.53 22.42 -0.13
CA ARG A 38 14.71 23.08 -1.17
C ARG A 38 13.44 22.28 -1.46
N LEU A 39 13.55 20.96 -1.66
CA LEU A 39 12.40 20.10 -1.90
C LEU A 39 11.49 19.99 -0.67
N ASP A 40 12.05 20.00 0.54
CA ASP A 40 11.26 19.98 1.78
C ASP A 40 10.45 21.28 1.94
N ALA A 41 11.02 22.43 1.58
CA ALA A 41 10.29 23.70 1.57
C ALA A 41 9.14 23.67 0.54
N ALA A 42 9.39 23.19 -0.67
CA ALA A 42 8.36 23.03 -1.71
C ALA A 42 7.25 22.06 -1.29
N PHE A 43 7.62 20.94 -0.63
CA PHE A 43 6.67 20.00 -0.04
C PHE A 43 5.76 20.68 0.98
N ARG A 44 6.32 21.42 1.94
CA ARG A 44 5.54 22.14 2.96
C ARG A 44 4.60 23.16 2.33
N GLU A 45 5.05 23.87 1.31
CA GLU A 45 4.22 24.85 0.60
C GLU A 45 3.09 24.18 -0.18
N ALA A 46 3.37 23.13 -0.96
CA ALA A 46 2.33 22.33 -1.62
C ALA A 46 1.30 21.77 -0.61
N GLY A 47 1.77 21.35 0.56
CA GLY A 47 0.92 20.92 1.67
C GLY A 47 0.00 22.03 2.20
N ARG A 48 0.50 23.26 2.38
CA ARG A 48 -0.30 24.43 2.80
C ARG A 48 -1.42 24.73 1.81
N HIS A 49 -1.14 24.61 0.52
CA HIS A 49 -2.13 24.82 -0.53
C HIS A 49 -3.05 23.62 -0.74
N ARG A 50 -2.81 22.47 -0.08
CA ARG A 50 -3.57 21.21 -0.22
C ARG A 50 -3.40 20.54 -1.59
N ILE A 51 -2.24 20.71 -2.23
CA ILE A 51 -1.86 19.99 -3.44
C ILE A 51 -1.37 18.58 -3.07
N GLY A 52 -2.30 17.72 -2.65
CA GLY A 52 -1.98 16.44 -1.99
C GLY A 52 -1.07 15.52 -2.82
N ARG A 53 -1.35 15.38 -4.12
CA ARG A 53 -0.56 14.54 -5.04
C ARG A 53 0.88 15.03 -5.20
N LEU A 54 1.05 16.35 -5.30
CA LEU A 54 2.38 16.98 -5.41
C LEU A 54 3.15 16.83 -4.10
N ALA A 55 2.51 17.14 -2.97
CA ALA A 55 3.13 17.03 -1.66
C ALA A 55 3.58 15.58 -1.37
N ALA A 56 2.75 14.59 -1.69
CA ALA A 56 3.12 13.18 -1.52
C ALA A 56 4.32 12.78 -2.38
N SER A 57 4.34 13.17 -3.66
CA SER A 57 5.42 12.85 -4.59
C SER A 57 6.74 13.51 -4.18
N LEU A 58 6.70 14.79 -3.78
CA LEU A 58 7.87 15.52 -3.29
C LEU A 58 8.45 14.90 -2.02
N ARG A 59 7.60 14.47 -1.09
CA ARG A 59 8.06 13.79 0.13
C ARG A 59 8.89 12.56 -0.22
N TYR A 60 8.39 11.70 -1.10
CA TYR A 60 9.11 10.48 -1.48
C TYR A 60 10.38 10.75 -2.30
N ALA A 61 10.37 11.74 -3.21
CA ALA A 61 11.58 12.16 -3.91
C ALA A 61 12.64 12.66 -2.91
N ASN A 62 12.22 13.46 -1.93
CA ASN A 62 13.10 13.99 -0.89
C ASN A 62 13.68 12.87 0.01
N GLU A 63 12.85 11.89 0.38
CA GLU A 63 13.30 10.71 1.13
C GLU A 63 14.37 9.91 0.36
N GLU A 64 14.19 9.68 -0.96
CA GLU A 64 15.20 8.98 -1.77
C GLU A 64 16.50 9.78 -1.94
N ILE A 65 16.43 11.10 -2.15
CA ILE A 65 17.63 11.95 -2.21
C ILE A 65 18.35 11.91 -0.88
N GLY A 66 17.62 11.97 0.24
CA GLY A 66 18.18 11.80 1.58
C GLY A 66 18.88 10.45 1.75
N ARG A 67 18.29 9.35 1.28
CA ARG A 67 18.92 8.02 1.29
C ARG A 67 20.21 8.00 0.45
N TYR A 68 20.20 8.63 -0.73
CA TYR A 68 21.39 8.73 -1.58
C TYR A 68 22.52 9.51 -0.90
N VAL A 69 22.23 10.70 -0.36
CA VAL A 69 23.19 11.55 0.34
C VAL A 69 23.76 10.86 1.58
N ALA A 70 22.98 10.00 2.23
CA ALA A 70 23.40 9.21 3.38
C ALA A 70 24.11 7.90 3.00
N HIS A 71 24.34 7.61 1.71
CA HIS A 71 24.88 6.34 1.21
C HIS A 71 24.12 5.11 1.72
N SER A 72 22.79 5.24 1.86
CA SER A 72 21.95 4.16 2.37
C SER A 72 21.84 3.03 1.34
N PRO A 73 21.98 1.75 1.75
CA PRO A 73 21.74 0.61 0.87
C PRO A 73 20.28 0.50 0.43
N ASP A 74 19.36 1.20 1.11
CA ASP A 74 17.94 1.24 0.77
C ASP A 74 17.64 2.23 -0.38
N PHE A 75 18.63 3.00 -0.86
CA PHE A 75 18.43 3.92 -1.98
C PHE A 75 17.92 3.19 -3.24
N SER A 76 16.93 3.77 -3.93
CA SER A 76 16.45 3.26 -5.21
C SER A 76 16.37 4.34 -6.26
N ALA A 77 17.22 4.22 -7.29
CA ALA A 77 17.15 5.07 -8.47
C ALA A 77 15.77 5.00 -9.16
N ARG A 78 15.18 3.81 -9.29
CA ARG A 78 13.83 3.64 -9.88
C ARG A 78 12.76 4.42 -9.10
N ARG A 79 12.78 4.36 -7.75
CA ARG A 79 11.84 5.14 -6.92
C ARG A 79 12.08 6.64 -7.05
N LEU A 80 13.34 7.07 -7.01
CA LEU A 80 13.69 8.47 -7.18
C LEU A 80 13.17 9.01 -8.52
N THR A 81 13.49 8.34 -9.62
CA THR A 81 13.05 8.73 -10.97
C THR A 81 11.53 8.80 -11.05
N LEU A 82 10.82 7.82 -10.51
CA LEU A 82 9.35 7.82 -10.48
C LEU A 82 8.78 9.06 -9.78
N PHE A 83 9.26 9.37 -8.57
CA PHE A 83 8.71 10.47 -7.77
C PHE A 83 9.14 11.85 -8.26
N VAL A 84 10.35 11.99 -8.81
CA VAL A 84 10.79 13.23 -9.47
C VAL A 84 9.95 13.48 -10.73
N HIS A 85 9.77 12.46 -11.57
CA HIS A 85 8.98 12.59 -12.79
C HIS A 85 7.52 12.93 -12.48
N ARG A 86 6.89 12.27 -11.51
CA ARG A 86 5.51 12.61 -11.08
C ARG A 86 5.41 14.01 -10.50
N SER A 87 6.40 14.46 -9.72
CA SER A 87 6.42 15.82 -9.19
C SER A 87 6.47 16.86 -10.32
N TRP A 88 7.35 16.64 -11.31
CA TRP A 88 7.44 17.48 -12.50
C TRP A 88 6.14 17.49 -13.31
N MET A 89 5.56 16.31 -13.59
CA MET A 89 4.32 16.20 -14.36
C MET A 89 3.14 16.91 -13.70
N VAL A 90 2.99 16.76 -12.37
CA VAL A 90 1.92 17.43 -11.62
C VAL A 90 2.16 18.94 -11.60
N ALA A 91 3.40 19.38 -11.39
CA ALA A 91 3.73 20.81 -11.37
C ALA A 91 3.45 21.48 -12.73
N GLN A 92 4.00 20.94 -13.81
CA GLN A 92 3.78 21.41 -15.19
C GLN A 92 2.31 21.34 -15.60
N GLY A 93 1.63 20.24 -15.26
CA GLY A 93 0.22 20.06 -15.59
C GLY A 93 -0.69 21.06 -14.87
N LEU A 94 -0.44 21.32 -13.59
CA LEU A 94 -1.18 22.33 -12.83
C LEU A 94 -0.87 23.74 -13.35
N GLU A 95 0.39 24.05 -13.68
CA GLU A 95 0.78 25.34 -14.24
C GLU A 95 0.06 25.60 -15.56
N ARG A 96 0.07 24.61 -16.47
CA ARG A 96 -0.66 24.66 -17.73
C ARG A 96 -2.15 24.86 -17.51
N ALA A 97 -2.76 24.11 -16.59
CA ALA A 97 -4.19 24.21 -16.29
C ALA A 97 -4.56 25.63 -15.85
N VAL A 98 -3.76 26.24 -14.97
CA VAL A 98 -3.98 27.61 -14.51
C VAL A 98 -3.82 28.62 -15.65
N ARG A 99 -2.73 28.53 -16.44
CA ARG A 99 -2.45 29.47 -17.55
C ARG A 99 -3.50 29.42 -18.66
N THR A 100 -4.04 28.23 -18.94
CA THR A 100 -4.99 28.02 -20.03
C THR A 100 -6.46 28.04 -19.59
N GLY A 101 -6.73 28.12 -18.28
CA GLY A 101 -8.09 28.04 -17.74
C GLY A 101 -8.73 26.65 -17.88
N ASP A 102 -7.92 25.59 -18.04
CA ASP A 102 -8.40 24.21 -18.19
C ASP A 102 -8.83 23.64 -16.83
N GLU A 103 -10.12 23.79 -16.51
CA GLU A 103 -10.71 23.31 -15.26
C GLU A 103 -10.66 21.79 -15.14
N ALA A 104 -10.85 21.05 -16.25
CA ALA A 104 -10.87 19.59 -16.22
C ALA A 104 -9.49 19.03 -15.86
N LEU A 105 -8.44 19.57 -16.47
CA LEU A 105 -7.06 19.24 -16.13
C LEU A 105 -6.74 19.62 -14.68
N TRP A 106 -7.17 20.82 -14.24
CA TRP A 106 -6.99 21.26 -12.86
C TRP A 106 -7.60 20.26 -11.87
N GLN A 107 -8.87 19.91 -12.03
CA GLN A 107 -9.57 18.98 -11.11
C GLN A 107 -8.89 17.60 -11.08
N ARG A 108 -8.50 17.10 -12.25
CA ARG A 108 -7.83 15.80 -12.37
C ARG A 108 -6.48 15.76 -11.64
N LEU A 109 -5.68 16.82 -11.73
CA LEU A 109 -4.34 16.89 -11.13
C LEU A 109 -4.36 17.34 -9.66
N TRP A 110 -5.28 18.23 -9.31
CA TRP A 110 -5.48 18.70 -7.94
C TRP A 110 -5.90 17.55 -7.03
N PHE A 111 -6.83 16.71 -7.52
CA PHE A 111 -7.46 15.58 -6.84
C PHE A 111 -7.79 15.85 -5.37
N THR A 112 -9.06 16.20 -5.13
CA THR A 112 -9.60 16.17 -3.76
C THR A 112 -10.23 14.81 -3.52
N PRO A 113 -9.77 14.02 -2.54
CA PRO A 113 -10.42 12.76 -2.21
C PRO A 113 -11.89 12.99 -1.85
N THR A 114 -12.77 12.09 -2.27
CA THR A 114 -14.17 12.09 -1.85
C THR A 114 -14.26 12.03 -0.32
N ALA A 115 -15.18 12.80 0.26
CA ALA A 115 -15.38 12.80 1.69
C ALA A 115 -15.76 11.37 2.17
N PRO A 116 -15.14 10.85 3.24
CA PRO A 116 -15.49 9.55 3.77
C PRO A 116 -16.96 9.50 4.21
N VAL A 117 -17.63 8.38 3.93
CA VAL A 117 -19.03 8.14 4.33
C VAL A 117 -19.05 7.58 5.74
N PRO A 118 -19.64 8.28 6.73
CA PRO A 118 -19.75 7.78 8.10
C PRO A 118 -20.67 6.55 8.17
N MET A 119 -20.30 5.58 8.99
CA MET A 119 -21.10 4.38 9.25
C MET A 119 -21.18 4.10 10.76
N PRO A 120 -22.37 3.85 11.31
CA PRO A 120 -22.54 3.59 12.75
C PRO A 120 -21.77 2.34 13.21
N SER A 121 -21.79 1.29 12.40
CA SER A 121 -21.12 0.02 12.67
C SER A 121 -20.82 -0.72 11.36
N ILE A 122 -19.70 -1.44 11.33
CA ILE A 122 -19.34 -2.37 10.26
C ILE A 122 -18.75 -3.62 10.90
N THR A 123 -19.33 -4.78 10.59
CA THR A 123 -18.76 -6.08 10.93
C THR A 123 -17.98 -6.60 9.73
N VAL A 124 -16.77 -7.10 9.96
CA VAL A 124 -15.87 -7.59 8.92
C VAL A 124 -15.21 -8.90 9.33
N ALA A 125 -14.63 -9.60 8.36
CA ALA A 125 -13.62 -10.62 8.60
C ALA A 125 -12.33 -10.30 7.81
N VAL A 126 -11.20 -10.80 8.29
CA VAL A 126 -9.88 -10.56 7.68
C VAL A 126 -9.56 -11.66 6.68
N LEU A 127 -9.35 -11.27 5.42
CA LEU A 127 -8.94 -12.19 4.36
C LEU A 127 -7.43 -12.23 4.19
N GLY A 128 -6.76 -11.09 4.40
CA GLY A 128 -5.33 -10.98 4.17
C GLY A 128 -4.70 -9.89 5.00
N VAL A 129 -3.43 -10.06 5.29
CA VAL A 129 -2.60 -9.02 5.89
C VAL A 129 -1.33 -8.93 5.07
N ALA A 130 -0.91 -7.71 4.74
CA ALA A 130 0.40 -7.43 4.21
C ALA A 130 1.19 -6.66 5.26
N ALA A 131 2.43 -7.09 5.51
CA ALA A 131 3.40 -6.38 6.33
C ALA A 131 4.45 -5.74 5.41
N ARG A 132 4.77 -4.46 5.66
CA ARG A 132 5.86 -3.77 4.97
C ARG A 132 6.71 -3.02 5.98
N GLY A 133 8.02 -3.18 5.90
CA GLY A 133 8.99 -2.51 6.77
C GLY A 133 10.04 -1.74 5.99
N SER A 134 10.49 -0.63 6.56
CA SER A 134 11.73 0.06 6.24
C SER A 134 12.59 0.17 7.51
N ALA A 135 13.77 0.79 7.42
CA ALA A 135 14.61 1.03 8.60
C ALA A 135 13.90 1.87 9.68
N SER A 136 13.11 2.88 9.28
CA SER A 136 12.53 3.89 10.18
C SER A 136 11.03 3.73 10.43
N SER A 137 10.34 2.90 9.66
CA SER A 137 8.89 2.76 9.75
C SER A 137 8.42 1.38 9.33
N GLY A 138 7.22 1.01 9.75
CA GLY A 138 6.53 -0.16 9.25
C GLY A 138 5.04 0.13 9.07
N SER A 139 4.37 -0.75 8.35
CA SER A 139 2.94 -0.68 8.13
C SER A 139 2.35 -2.07 8.02
N PHE A 140 1.12 -2.21 8.50
CA PHE A 140 0.26 -3.34 8.20
C PHE A 140 -0.93 -2.86 7.39
N GLU A 141 -1.31 -3.66 6.41
CA GLU A 141 -2.49 -3.47 5.60
C GLU A 141 -3.36 -4.73 5.69
N PHE A 142 -4.56 -4.58 6.24
CA PHE A 142 -5.56 -5.63 6.42
C PHE A 142 -6.58 -5.53 5.30
N ARG A 143 -6.69 -6.61 4.53
CA ARG A 143 -7.74 -6.85 3.53
C ARG A 143 -8.93 -7.45 4.25
N LEU A 144 -10.01 -6.68 4.31
CA LEU A 144 -11.20 -6.95 5.07
C LEU A 144 -12.36 -7.24 4.13
N ARG A 145 -13.30 -8.06 4.60
CA ARG A 145 -14.56 -8.33 3.92
C ARG A 145 -15.71 -7.99 4.84
N GLN A 146 -16.60 -7.11 4.40
CA GLN A 146 -17.79 -6.79 5.17
C GLN A 146 -18.72 -8.01 5.29
N LEU A 147 -19.29 -8.19 6.47
CA LEU A 147 -20.25 -9.22 6.81
C LEU A 147 -21.64 -8.61 7.05
N GLY A 148 -22.64 -9.12 6.35
CA GLY A 148 -24.05 -8.78 6.50
C GLY A 148 -24.46 -7.40 5.98
N GLY A 149 -25.79 -7.20 5.96
CA GLY A 149 -26.42 -5.96 5.48
C GLY A 149 -26.39 -5.81 3.96
N GLU A 150 -26.67 -4.59 3.49
CA GLU A 150 -26.74 -4.23 2.06
C GLU A 150 -25.38 -4.31 1.34
N HIS A 151 -24.27 -4.25 2.09
CA HIS A 151 -22.92 -4.29 1.55
C HIS A 151 -22.17 -5.57 1.95
N ASP A 152 -22.88 -6.69 2.17
CA ASP A 152 -22.25 -7.99 2.43
C ASP A 152 -21.28 -8.33 1.29
N GLY A 153 -20.06 -8.74 1.63
CA GLY A 153 -19.03 -9.03 0.63
C GLY A 153 -18.29 -7.80 0.07
N ARG A 154 -18.57 -6.59 0.53
CA ARG A 154 -17.78 -5.40 0.14
C ARG A 154 -16.32 -5.52 0.58
N ALA A 155 -15.39 -5.27 -0.34
CA ALA A 155 -13.97 -5.18 -0.05
C ALA A 155 -13.68 -3.93 0.78
N LEU A 156 -12.94 -4.09 1.87
CA LEU A 156 -12.53 -2.99 2.72
C LEU A 156 -11.04 -3.10 3.03
N LEU A 157 -10.39 -1.96 3.27
CA LEU A 157 -8.98 -1.87 3.60
C LEU A 157 -8.81 -1.13 4.92
N TRP A 158 -8.14 -1.73 5.89
CA TRP A 158 -7.67 -1.00 7.07
C TRP A 158 -6.16 -1.10 7.15
N SER A 159 -5.49 0.02 7.43
CA SER A 159 -4.04 0.04 7.54
C SER A 159 -3.60 0.94 8.67
N PHE A 160 -2.51 0.60 9.33
CA PHE A 160 -1.83 1.49 10.26
C PHE A 160 -0.33 1.51 10.00
N VAL A 161 0.26 2.68 10.23
CA VAL A 161 1.69 2.95 10.04
C VAL A 161 2.29 3.27 11.41
N PHE A 162 3.51 2.80 11.65
CA PHE A 162 4.21 2.99 12.91
C PHE A 162 5.68 3.34 12.66
N ALA A 163 6.26 4.12 13.56
CA ALA A 163 7.70 4.38 13.56
C ALA A 163 8.45 3.19 14.17
N ARG A 164 9.57 2.82 13.55
CA ARG A 164 10.51 1.81 14.07
C ARG A 164 11.65 2.54 14.78
N LYS A 165 11.66 2.47 16.11
CA LYS A 165 12.76 2.99 16.94
C LYS A 165 13.96 2.03 17.00
N ASP A 166 13.71 0.73 16.78
CA ASP A 166 14.72 -0.31 16.81
C ASP A 166 14.50 -1.26 15.61
N ALA A 167 15.54 -1.44 14.80
CA ALA A 167 15.54 -2.32 13.64
C ALA A 167 15.56 -3.81 14.04
N GLY A 168 15.96 -4.14 15.27
CA GLY A 168 16.05 -5.51 15.79
C GLY A 168 14.72 -6.13 16.22
N LEU A 169 13.65 -5.33 16.32
CA LEU A 169 12.31 -5.86 16.59
C LEU A 169 11.61 -6.29 15.30
N PRO A 170 10.97 -7.47 15.27
CA PRO A 170 10.13 -7.90 14.15
C PRO A 170 8.88 -7.00 14.05
N LEU A 171 8.38 -6.78 12.84
CA LEU A 171 7.23 -5.89 12.59
C LEU A 171 6.00 -6.31 13.40
N GLU A 172 5.81 -7.60 13.60
CA GLU A 172 4.70 -8.22 14.31
C GLU A 172 4.62 -7.77 15.77
N ALA A 173 5.73 -7.31 16.36
CA ALA A 173 5.71 -6.75 17.70
C ALA A 173 4.71 -5.60 17.83
N TRP A 174 4.56 -4.78 16.77
CA TRP A 174 3.62 -3.65 16.76
C TRP A 174 2.14 -4.05 16.69
N LEU A 175 1.82 -5.31 16.34
CA LEU A 175 0.44 -5.83 16.43
C LEU A 175 -0.01 -6.01 17.89
N HIS A 176 0.92 -6.04 18.84
CA HIS A 176 0.64 -6.16 20.27
C HIS A 176 0.50 -4.81 20.98
N LEU A 177 0.66 -3.69 20.26
CA LEU A 177 0.54 -2.36 20.84
C LEU A 177 -0.88 -1.81 20.68
N PRO A 178 -1.46 -1.23 21.75
CA PRO A 178 -2.79 -0.65 21.67
C PRO A 178 -2.80 0.54 20.70
N GLN A 179 -3.79 0.56 19.82
CA GLN A 179 -4.09 1.72 18.98
C GLN A 179 -4.82 2.80 19.81
N PRO A 180 -4.99 4.03 19.30
CA PRO A 180 -5.78 5.07 19.98
C PRO A 180 -7.19 4.62 20.39
N GLN A 181 -7.77 3.67 19.65
CA GLN A 181 -9.06 3.02 19.92
C GLN A 181 -9.00 1.93 21.02
N LYS A 182 -7.87 1.81 21.72
CA LYS A 182 -7.65 0.91 22.87
C LYS A 182 -7.78 -0.60 22.57
N PHE A 183 -7.47 -1.03 21.35
CA PHE A 183 -7.37 -2.45 20.98
C PHE A 183 -5.98 -2.80 20.45
N GLU A 184 -5.54 -4.05 20.67
CA GLU A 184 -4.32 -4.60 20.07
C GLU A 184 -4.66 -5.16 18.66
N PRO A 185 -4.03 -4.68 17.56
CA PRO A 185 -4.35 -5.14 16.20
C PRO A 185 -4.24 -6.64 15.97
N LYS A 186 -3.46 -7.37 16.78
CA LYS A 186 -3.35 -8.83 16.72
C LYS A 186 -4.71 -9.54 16.77
N VAL A 187 -5.74 -8.92 17.37
CA VAL A 187 -7.08 -9.53 17.45
C VAL A 187 -7.70 -9.75 16.07
N LEU A 188 -7.28 -8.98 15.07
CA LEU A 188 -7.69 -9.12 13.68
C LEU A 188 -7.14 -10.41 13.03
N LEU A 189 -6.10 -11.02 13.60
CA LEU A 189 -5.52 -12.26 13.09
C LEU A 189 -6.27 -13.53 13.57
N GLY A 190 -7.32 -13.38 14.39
CA GLY A 190 -8.01 -14.51 15.01
C GLY A 190 -8.99 -15.27 14.11
N GLY A 191 -9.21 -14.86 12.86
CA GLY A 191 -10.15 -15.47 11.92
C GLY A 191 -11.64 -15.25 12.23
N GLY A 192 -11.97 -14.70 13.39
CA GLY A 192 -13.33 -14.33 13.79
C GLY A 192 -13.86 -13.05 13.13
N ALA A 193 -15.16 -12.81 13.31
CA ALA A 193 -15.76 -11.55 12.90
C ALA A 193 -15.34 -10.42 13.85
N VAL A 194 -15.06 -9.24 13.30
CA VAL A 194 -14.66 -8.05 14.04
C VAL A 194 -15.62 -6.92 13.72
N THR A 195 -16.20 -6.32 14.75
CA THR A 195 -17.12 -5.19 14.59
C THR A 195 -16.44 -3.90 15.00
N PHE A 196 -16.44 -2.95 14.08
CA PHE A 196 -15.99 -1.58 14.31
C PHE A 196 -17.20 -0.66 14.41
N THR A 197 -17.25 0.19 15.42
CA THR A 197 -18.30 1.22 15.55
C THR A 197 -17.75 2.62 15.31
N GLN A 198 -18.60 3.55 14.89
CA GLN A 198 -18.25 4.96 14.64
C GLN A 198 -17.08 5.11 13.66
N VAL A 199 -17.20 4.42 12.53
CA VAL A 199 -16.19 4.41 11.47
C VAL A 199 -16.64 5.25 10.28
N ALA A 200 -15.75 5.48 9.33
CA ALA A 200 -16.09 5.99 8.02
C ALA A 200 -15.42 5.14 6.94
N VAL A 201 -16.02 5.07 5.76
CA VAL A 201 -15.44 4.40 4.59
C VAL A 201 -15.13 5.47 3.57
N ALA A 202 -13.85 5.63 3.25
CA ALA A 202 -13.40 6.48 2.16
C ALA A 202 -13.51 5.75 0.81
N ASP A 203 -13.33 6.51 -0.25
CA ASP A 203 -13.26 5.96 -1.60
C ASP A 203 -12.20 4.85 -1.72
N GLY A 204 -12.46 3.86 -2.58
CA GLY A 204 -11.65 2.63 -2.68
C GLY A 204 -11.78 1.69 -1.46
N GLY A 205 -12.79 1.87 -0.61
CA GLY A 205 -13.09 0.94 0.49
C GLY A 205 -12.20 1.09 1.73
N ARG A 206 -11.46 2.20 1.87
CA ARG A 206 -10.58 2.39 3.03
C ARG A 206 -11.39 2.69 4.30
N LEU A 207 -11.29 1.80 5.27
CA LEU A 207 -11.90 1.92 6.59
C LEU A 207 -11.10 2.90 7.46
N LEU A 208 -11.76 3.91 8.00
CA LEU A 208 -11.20 4.93 8.87
C LEU A 208 -11.80 4.80 10.27
N LEU A 209 -10.93 4.75 11.28
CA LEU A 209 -11.31 4.67 12.69
C LEU A 209 -11.10 6.03 13.34
N GLY A 210 -12.19 6.65 13.81
CA GLY A 210 -12.10 7.86 14.60
C GLY A 210 -11.53 7.58 16.01
N PRO A 211 -11.20 8.62 16.79
CA PRO A 211 -10.70 8.45 18.17
C PRO A 211 -11.70 7.77 19.12
N LYS A 212 -13.00 7.83 18.79
CA LYS A 212 -14.09 7.23 19.59
C LYS A 212 -14.53 5.86 19.08
N ALA A 213 -13.95 5.37 17.98
CA ALA A 213 -14.29 4.07 17.43
C ALA A 213 -13.97 2.96 18.44
N THR A 214 -14.86 1.97 18.52
CA THR A 214 -14.65 0.78 19.35
C THR A 214 -14.51 -0.45 18.46
N VAL A 215 -13.79 -1.45 18.97
CA VAL A 215 -13.54 -2.72 18.29
C VAL A 215 -13.98 -3.86 19.20
N THR A 216 -14.89 -4.69 18.70
CA THR A 216 -15.32 -5.92 19.38
C THR A 216 -15.07 -7.13 18.49
N VAL A 217 -14.74 -8.25 19.11
CA VAL A 217 -14.35 -9.48 18.41
C VAL A 217 -15.34 -10.57 18.78
N ASP A 218 -15.94 -11.20 17.77
CA ASP A 218 -16.65 -12.45 17.93
C ASP A 218 -15.62 -13.59 17.74
N PRO A 219 -15.39 -14.43 18.76
CA PRO A 219 -14.43 -15.53 18.65
C PRO A 219 -14.86 -16.61 17.66
N LYS A 220 -16.13 -16.62 17.19
CA LYS A 220 -16.57 -17.56 16.17
C LYS A 220 -15.93 -17.20 14.82
N THR A 221 -15.20 -18.15 14.26
CA THR A 221 -14.63 -18.03 12.92
C THR A 221 -15.74 -17.71 11.92
N ALA A 222 -15.57 -16.63 11.17
CA ALA A 222 -16.50 -16.29 10.11
C ALA A 222 -16.39 -17.32 8.99
N ASP A 223 -17.50 -17.68 8.36
CA ASP A 223 -17.44 -18.46 7.12
C ASP A 223 -16.89 -17.56 6.00
N LEU A 224 -15.57 -17.65 5.80
CA LEU A 224 -14.86 -16.93 4.75
C LEU A 224 -14.98 -17.61 3.40
N THR A 225 -15.40 -18.89 3.36
CA THR A 225 -15.47 -19.67 2.12
C THR A 225 -16.53 -19.16 1.15
N ARG A 226 -17.54 -18.45 1.67
CA ARG A 226 -18.59 -17.79 0.87
C ARG A 226 -18.10 -16.59 0.06
N PHE A 227 -16.95 -16.01 0.40
CA PHE A 227 -16.36 -14.87 -0.33
C PHE A 227 -15.28 -15.29 -1.31
N VAL A 228 -15.18 -16.59 -1.56
CA VAL A 228 -14.17 -17.17 -2.44
C VAL A 228 -14.67 -17.09 -3.88
N GLY A 229 -13.98 -16.30 -4.68
CA GLY A 229 -14.23 -16.20 -6.12
C GLY A 229 -13.29 -15.19 -6.76
N PHE A 230 -13.08 -15.35 -8.07
CA PHE A 230 -12.44 -14.35 -8.91
C PHE A 230 -13.25 -14.24 -10.21
N ASP A 231 -13.90 -13.10 -10.41
CA ASP A 231 -14.61 -12.82 -11.65
C ASP A 231 -13.61 -12.32 -12.70
N ARG A 232 -13.07 -13.28 -13.46
CA ARG A 232 -12.11 -13.03 -14.54
C ARG A 232 -12.68 -12.11 -15.62
N ALA A 233 -13.97 -12.24 -15.95
CA ALA A 233 -14.61 -11.43 -16.98
C ALA A 233 -14.71 -9.98 -16.52
N ALA A 234 -15.21 -9.74 -15.30
CA ALA A 234 -15.29 -8.41 -14.74
C ALA A 234 -13.90 -7.75 -14.57
N ALA A 235 -12.88 -8.53 -14.18
CA ALA A 235 -11.50 -8.04 -14.10
C ALA A 235 -10.95 -7.65 -15.49
N ALA A 236 -11.17 -8.48 -16.51
CA ALA A 236 -10.77 -8.17 -17.88
C ALA A 236 -11.49 -6.92 -18.42
N ASP A 237 -12.78 -6.75 -18.11
CA ASP A 237 -13.54 -5.58 -18.51
C ASP A 237 -13.05 -4.30 -17.82
N ARG A 238 -12.67 -4.38 -16.53
CA ARG A 238 -12.01 -3.26 -15.83
C ARG A 238 -10.69 -2.88 -16.47
N VAL A 239 -9.84 -3.86 -16.83
CA VAL A 239 -8.57 -3.61 -17.51
C VAL A 239 -8.80 -2.93 -18.86
N ARG A 240 -9.78 -3.39 -19.65
CA ARG A 240 -10.10 -2.79 -20.96
C ARG A 240 -10.67 -1.38 -20.84
N ALA A 241 -11.44 -1.12 -19.79
CA ALA A 241 -12.04 0.18 -19.53
C ALA A 241 -11.07 1.16 -18.82
N TRP A 242 -9.90 0.69 -18.38
CA TRP A 242 -8.97 1.52 -17.62
C TRP A 242 -8.30 2.58 -18.50
N GLU A 243 -8.60 3.85 -18.24
CA GLU A 243 -7.92 4.97 -18.86
C GLU A 243 -6.62 5.26 -18.12
N ILE A 244 -5.52 4.68 -18.63
CA ILE A 244 -4.19 4.85 -18.04
C ILE A 244 -3.83 6.34 -17.98
N SER A 245 -3.60 6.83 -16.77
CA SER A 245 -2.99 8.12 -16.53
C SER A 245 -1.51 7.95 -16.20
N PRO A 246 -0.65 8.93 -16.59
CA PRO A 246 0.76 8.90 -16.22
C PRO A 246 1.01 9.10 -14.71
N LEU A 247 -0.07 9.41 -13.97
CA LEU A 247 -0.07 9.49 -12.52
C LEU A 247 -0.64 8.22 -11.89
N ASP A 248 -0.88 7.15 -12.63
CA ASP A 248 -1.35 5.90 -12.02
C ASP A 248 -0.14 5.09 -11.55
N LEU A 249 -0.26 4.44 -10.39
CA LEU A 249 0.67 3.41 -9.96
C LEU A 249 0.26 2.04 -10.52
N GLU A 250 1.25 1.16 -10.72
CA GLU A 250 1.06 -0.24 -11.11
C GLU A 250 0.06 -0.98 -10.19
N VAL A 251 -0.06 -0.56 -8.93
CA VAL A 251 -0.95 -1.16 -7.93
C VAL A 251 -2.35 -0.53 -7.87
N GLU A 252 -2.62 0.56 -8.59
CA GLU A 252 -3.93 1.21 -8.59
C GLU A 252 -4.99 0.36 -9.28
N LEU A 253 -4.60 -0.34 -10.35
CA LEU A 253 -5.40 -1.43 -10.90
C LEU A 253 -4.98 -2.74 -10.26
N SER A 254 -5.63 -3.08 -9.14
CA SER A 254 -5.41 -4.33 -8.42
C SER A 254 -6.69 -5.12 -8.25
N GLU A 255 -6.51 -6.43 -8.22
CA GLU A 255 -7.58 -7.42 -8.12
C GLU A 255 -7.33 -8.31 -6.92
N GLU A 256 -8.38 -8.56 -6.12
CA GLU A 256 -8.31 -9.58 -5.08
C GLU A 256 -8.60 -10.93 -5.71
N LEU A 257 -7.64 -11.86 -5.59
CA LEU A 257 -7.74 -13.18 -6.20
C LEU A 257 -7.82 -14.24 -5.12
N TRP A 258 -8.72 -15.19 -5.37
CA TRP A 258 -8.75 -16.48 -4.70
C TRP A 258 -8.29 -17.55 -5.67
N LEU A 259 -7.11 -18.13 -5.40
CA LEU A 259 -6.59 -19.23 -6.17
C LEU A 259 -7.12 -20.55 -5.61
N ARG A 260 -7.83 -21.28 -6.46
CA ARG A 260 -8.20 -22.70 -6.28
C ARG A 260 -7.48 -23.52 -7.33
N ASP A 261 -7.20 -24.78 -7.00
CA ASP A 261 -6.62 -25.74 -7.95
C ASP A 261 -5.39 -25.20 -8.70
N TYR A 262 -4.51 -24.51 -7.96
CA TYR A 262 -3.34 -23.85 -8.52
C TYR A 262 -2.07 -24.69 -8.36
N ALA A 263 -1.13 -24.49 -9.28
CA ALA A 263 0.21 -25.07 -9.20
C ALA A 263 1.23 -24.03 -8.75
N VAL A 264 2.18 -24.45 -7.92
CA VAL A 264 3.37 -23.67 -7.57
C VAL A 264 4.58 -24.23 -8.33
N GLY A 265 5.22 -23.44 -9.17
CA GLY A 265 6.35 -23.90 -9.96
C GLY A 265 7.71 -23.77 -9.26
N GLU A 266 8.77 -24.01 -10.03
CA GLU A 266 10.15 -23.82 -9.57
C GLU A 266 10.52 -22.33 -9.60
N PRO A 267 11.14 -21.79 -8.52
CA PRO A 267 11.58 -20.41 -8.52
C PRO A 267 12.73 -20.16 -9.50
N PHE A 268 12.74 -19.00 -10.15
CA PHE A 268 13.78 -18.56 -11.08
C PHE A 268 14.12 -17.09 -10.86
N ASP A 269 15.24 -16.62 -11.40
CA ASP A 269 15.63 -15.22 -11.34
C ASP A 269 15.24 -14.48 -12.62
N ARG A 270 14.65 -13.29 -12.46
CA ARG A 270 14.29 -12.41 -13.57
C ARG A 270 14.35 -10.97 -13.13
N ASP A 271 14.92 -10.10 -13.98
CA ASP A 271 15.00 -8.66 -13.73
C ASP A 271 15.66 -8.33 -12.36
N GLY A 272 16.60 -9.18 -11.90
CA GLY A 272 17.28 -9.04 -10.61
C GLY A 272 16.43 -9.44 -9.39
N VAL A 273 15.27 -10.05 -9.59
CA VAL A 273 14.34 -10.47 -8.53
C VAL A 273 14.10 -11.98 -8.62
N ARG A 274 13.99 -12.63 -7.46
CA ARG A 274 13.60 -14.04 -7.37
C ARG A 274 12.09 -14.16 -7.54
N VAL A 275 11.65 -14.93 -8.53
CA VAL A 275 10.24 -15.11 -8.90
C VAL A 275 9.82 -16.56 -8.63
N VAL A 276 8.63 -16.75 -8.06
CA VAL A 276 7.95 -18.04 -7.96
C VAL A 276 6.73 -18.02 -8.88
N PRO A 277 6.69 -18.81 -9.95
CA PRO A 277 5.53 -18.86 -10.83
C PRO A 277 4.38 -19.61 -10.15
N LEU A 278 3.17 -19.09 -10.32
CA LEU A 278 1.92 -19.72 -9.98
C LEU A 278 1.08 -19.88 -11.25
N THR A 279 0.24 -20.91 -11.30
CA THR A 279 -0.71 -21.09 -12.40
C THR A 279 -2.05 -21.52 -11.83
N MET A 280 -3.12 -20.80 -12.18
CA MET A 280 -4.50 -21.18 -11.86
C MET A 280 -5.25 -21.34 -13.19
N ASP A 281 -5.66 -22.56 -13.51
CA ASP A 281 -6.14 -22.93 -14.83
C ASP A 281 -5.12 -22.55 -15.93
N ASP A 282 -5.46 -21.57 -16.77
CA ASP A 282 -4.66 -20.99 -17.84
C ASP A 282 -4.07 -19.61 -17.49
N LEU A 283 -4.29 -19.09 -16.27
CA LEU A 283 -3.80 -17.79 -15.84
C LEU A 283 -2.39 -17.93 -15.23
N PRO A 284 -1.32 -17.50 -15.93
CA PRO A 284 0.01 -17.41 -15.32
C PRO A 284 0.05 -16.25 -14.33
N LEU A 285 0.68 -16.45 -13.19
CA LEU A 285 0.87 -15.45 -12.14
C LEU A 285 2.32 -15.48 -11.66
N GLU A 286 2.87 -14.32 -11.32
CA GLU A 286 4.23 -14.21 -10.79
C GLU A 286 4.21 -13.72 -9.35
N VAL A 287 4.78 -14.51 -8.42
CA VAL A 287 5.08 -14.03 -7.08
C VAL A 287 6.52 -13.54 -7.04
N ARG A 288 6.71 -12.24 -6.83
CA ARG A 288 8.04 -11.64 -6.65
C ARG A 288 8.43 -11.70 -5.18
N LEU A 289 9.50 -12.42 -4.86
CA LEU A 289 9.98 -12.51 -3.49
C LEU A 289 10.70 -11.21 -3.12
N PRO A 290 10.31 -10.53 -2.03
CA PRO A 290 11.04 -9.35 -1.56
C PRO A 290 12.47 -9.74 -1.15
N ALA A 291 13.38 -8.76 -1.07
CA ALA A 291 14.71 -9.03 -0.52
C ALA A 291 14.64 -9.33 0.99
N GLY A 292 15.67 -10.01 1.51
CA GLY A 292 15.85 -10.22 2.95
C GLY A 292 14.99 -11.33 3.56
N GLU A 293 14.72 -11.20 4.86
CA GLU A 293 14.06 -12.24 5.66
C GLU A 293 12.62 -12.51 5.20
N ASP A 294 11.88 -11.46 4.81
CA ASP A 294 10.50 -11.59 4.34
C ASP A 294 10.41 -12.44 3.07
N GLY A 295 11.34 -12.27 2.13
CA GLY A 295 11.38 -13.08 0.91
C GLY A 295 11.82 -14.50 1.15
N THR A 296 12.79 -14.69 2.06
CA THR A 296 13.23 -16.03 2.48
C THR A 296 12.08 -16.79 3.13
N ARG A 297 11.32 -16.12 4.02
CA ARG A 297 10.14 -16.67 4.68
C ARG A 297 9.06 -17.02 3.65
N LEU A 298 8.66 -16.06 2.80
CA LEU A 298 7.63 -16.31 1.80
C LEU A 298 8.03 -17.43 0.82
N GLY A 299 9.28 -17.43 0.35
CA GLY A 299 9.82 -18.46 -0.53
C GLY A 299 9.75 -19.86 0.09
N LYS A 300 10.08 -19.98 1.39
CA LYS A 300 9.94 -21.24 2.14
C LYS A 300 8.48 -21.69 2.20
N ARG A 301 7.55 -20.79 2.50
CA ARG A 301 6.11 -21.09 2.59
C ARG A 301 5.54 -21.54 1.24
N LEU A 302 5.93 -20.91 0.14
CA LEU A 302 5.53 -21.33 -1.21
C LEU A 302 6.14 -22.69 -1.57
N ALA A 303 7.39 -22.96 -1.20
CA ALA A 303 8.01 -24.27 -1.39
C ALA A 303 7.33 -25.38 -0.57
N GLU A 304 6.79 -25.06 0.62
CA GLU A 304 5.95 -25.97 1.41
C GLU A 304 4.63 -26.26 0.70
N LEU A 305 3.96 -25.23 0.17
CA LEU A 305 2.71 -25.38 -0.58
C LEU A 305 2.90 -26.25 -1.83
N ARG A 306 4.01 -26.06 -2.56
CA ARG A 306 4.35 -26.88 -3.74
C ARG A 306 4.43 -28.37 -3.44
N LYS A 307 4.85 -28.76 -2.24
CA LYS A 307 5.02 -30.17 -1.84
C LYS A 307 3.71 -30.82 -1.40
N ARG A 308 2.63 -30.05 -1.23
CA ARG A 308 1.34 -30.59 -0.81
C ARG A 308 0.65 -31.32 -1.96
N LYS A 309 0.00 -32.44 -1.64
CA LYS A 309 -0.86 -33.16 -2.60
C LYS A 309 -2.15 -32.40 -2.92
N VAL A 310 -2.69 -31.71 -1.92
CA VAL A 310 -3.87 -30.85 -2.02
C VAL A 310 -3.44 -29.47 -1.53
N VAL A 311 -3.49 -28.48 -2.41
CA VAL A 311 -3.17 -27.10 -2.07
C VAL A 311 -4.39 -26.43 -1.43
N PRO A 312 -4.25 -25.76 -0.28
CA PRO A 312 -5.35 -25.00 0.31
C PRO A 312 -5.66 -23.78 -0.56
N PRO A 313 -6.90 -23.27 -0.56
CA PRO A 313 -7.22 -21.99 -1.20
C PRO A 313 -6.27 -20.88 -0.76
N LEU A 314 -5.80 -20.08 -1.72
CA LEU A 314 -4.83 -19.01 -1.49
C LEU A 314 -5.43 -17.66 -1.89
N PHE A 315 -5.52 -16.75 -0.93
CA PHE A 315 -5.94 -15.37 -1.16
C PHE A 315 -4.73 -14.45 -1.32
N GLY A 316 -4.84 -13.49 -2.23
CA GLY A 316 -3.86 -12.44 -2.40
C GLY A 316 -4.35 -11.32 -3.29
N VAL A 317 -3.43 -10.41 -3.62
CA VAL A 317 -3.71 -9.27 -4.50
C VAL A 317 -2.88 -9.41 -5.75
N MET A 318 -3.53 -9.38 -6.90
CA MET A 318 -2.88 -9.28 -8.20
C MET A 318 -2.82 -7.81 -8.62
N HIS A 319 -1.70 -7.40 -9.22
CA HIS A 319 -1.58 -6.14 -9.92
C HIS A 319 -0.82 -6.37 -11.22
N TYR A 320 -0.69 -5.34 -12.06
CA TYR A 320 -0.08 -5.45 -13.36
C TYR A 320 1.25 -4.69 -13.37
N GLU A 321 2.36 -5.41 -13.53
CA GLU A 321 3.69 -4.80 -13.69
C GLU A 321 4.26 -5.22 -15.04
N MET A 322 4.60 -4.23 -15.88
CA MET A 322 5.17 -4.47 -17.22
C MET A 322 4.32 -5.44 -18.07
N CYS A 323 3.00 -5.25 -18.04
CA CYS A 323 2.00 -6.12 -18.69
C CYS A 323 2.00 -7.58 -18.19
N ARG A 324 2.51 -7.84 -16.98
CA ARG A 324 2.47 -9.16 -16.35
C ARG A 324 1.61 -9.12 -15.08
N PRO A 325 0.79 -10.15 -14.83
CA PRO A 325 0.05 -10.27 -13.59
C PRO A 325 1.00 -10.72 -12.46
N VAL A 326 1.27 -9.80 -11.53
CA VAL A 326 2.08 -10.05 -10.34
C VAL A 326 1.14 -10.29 -9.16
N PHE A 327 1.25 -11.45 -8.55
CA PHE A 327 0.42 -11.89 -7.44
C PHE A 327 1.19 -11.76 -6.12
N ALA A 328 0.63 -11.02 -5.17
CA ALA A 328 1.09 -10.92 -3.79
C ALA A 328 0.26 -11.86 -2.91
N PRO A 329 0.76 -13.08 -2.61
CA PRO A 329 0.05 -14.05 -1.76
C PRO A 329 0.00 -13.54 -0.32
N LEU A 330 -1.18 -13.58 0.30
CA LEU A 330 -1.39 -13.06 1.65
C LEU A 330 -1.79 -14.15 2.65
N THR A 331 -2.69 -15.07 2.27
CA THR A 331 -3.29 -16.02 3.23
C THR A 331 -3.63 -17.34 2.57
N THR A 332 -3.33 -18.45 3.22
CA THR A 332 -3.92 -19.76 2.89
C THR A 332 -5.02 -20.13 3.85
N PHE A 333 -6.04 -20.85 3.38
CA PHE A 333 -7.19 -21.27 4.18
C PHE A 333 -7.24 -22.80 4.30
N ASP A 334 -6.77 -23.32 5.43
CA ASP A 334 -6.77 -24.75 5.75
C ASP A 334 -7.42 -24.93 7.13
N GLY A 335 -8.73 -24.67 7.20
CA GLY A 335 -9.51 -24.58 8.44
C GLY A 335 -9.48 -23.19 9.09
N GLN A 336 -8.29 -22.64 9.38
CA GLN A 336 -8.11 -21.27 9.87
C GLN A 336 -7.24 -20.44 8.90
N PRO A 337 -7.38 -19.10 8.88
CA PRO A 337 -6.53 -18.24 8.09
C PRO A 337 -5.07 -18.34 8.53
N ASP A 338 -4.20 -18.65 7.58
CA ASP A 338 -2.75 -18.72 7.76
C ASP A 338 -2.10 -17.60 6.96
N PHE A 339 -1.78 -16.49 7.64
CA PHE A 339 -1.25 -15.26 7.04
C PHE A 339 0.23 -15.42 6.67
N LEU A 340 0.51 -15.60 5.39
CA LEU A 340 1.84 -15.93 4.86
C LEU A 340 2.89 -14.82 5.10
N THR A 341 2.46 -13.56 5.21
CA THR A 341 3.37 -12.43 5.40
C THR A 341 3.68 -12.15 6.87
N ILE A 342 2.97 -12.78 7.81
CA ILE A 342 3.11 -12.55 9.24
C ILE A 342 3.99 -13.65 9.83
N ALA A 343 5.09 -13.27 10.48
CA ALA A 343 5.97 -14.21 11.14
C ALA A 343 5.30 -14.84 12.38
N SER A 344 5.51 -16.13 12.59
CA SER A 344 5.02 -16.87 13.77
C SER A 344 5.91 -16.68 15.01
N THR A 345 6.64 -15.58 15.10
CA THR A 345 7.64 -15.32 16.13
C THR A 345 6.99 -15.00 17.47
N THR A 346 7.48 -15.63 18.54
CA THR A 346 7.07 -15.29 19.91
C THR A 346 7.54 -13.88 20.26
N ILE A 347 6.60 -12.98 20.52
CA ILE A 347 6.90 -11.58 20.88
C ILE A 347 7.02 -11.45 22.40
N ASP A 348 8.18 -11.01 22.88
CA ASP A 348 8.38 -10.61 24.28
C ASP A 348 7.78 -9.22 24.53
N LYS A 349 6.53 -9.20 25.02
CA LYS A 349 5.80 -7.97 25.35
C LYS A 349 6.53 -7.08 26.36
N LYS A 350 7.30 -7.66 27.28
CA LYS A 350 8.01 -6.90 28.33
C LYS A 350 9.15 -6.09 27.73
N LYS A 351 9.94 -6.70 26.84
CA LYS A 351 10.99 -5.99 26.08
C LYS A 351 10.41 -4.90 25.19
N LEU A 352 9.29 -5.18 24.52
CA LEU A 352 8.61 -4.22 23.65
C LEU A 352 8.16 -2.97 24.42
N LEU A 353 7.50 -3.13 25.57
CA LEU A 353 7.04 -1.99 26.37
C LEU A 353 8.22 -1.17 26.93
N ALA A 354 9.29 -1.83 27.37
CA ALA A 354 10.49 -1.16 27.87
C ALA A 354 11.12 -0.24 26.82
N LEU A 355 11.20 -0.70 25.55
CA LEU A 355 11.75 0.08 24.44
C LEU A 355 10.88 1.29 24.02
N LEU A 356 9.58 1.25 24.30
CA LEU A 356 8.67 2.35 23.98
C LEU A 356 8.55 3.40 25.08
N SER A 357 8.99 3.05 26.29
CA SER A 357 8.99 3.94 27.47
C SER A 357 10.24 4.84 27.51
N LEU A 358 11.15 4.64 26.56
CA LEU A 358 12.33 5.44 26.23
C LEU A 358 12.05 6.28 24.98
#